data_AF-A0A5C9DI17-F1
#
_entry.id   AF-A0A5C9DI17-F1
#
_cell.length_a   1.000
_cell.length_b   1.000
_cell.length_c   1.000
_cell.angle_alpha   90.00
_cell.angle_beta   90.00
_cell.angle_gamma   90.00
#
_symmetry.space_group_name_H-M   'P 1'
#
loop_
_entity.id
_entity.type
_entity.pdbx_description
1 polymer ?
#
loop_
_entity_poly.entity_id
_entity_poly.type
_entity_poly.pdbx_seq_one_letter_code
_entity_poly.pdbx_strand_id
1 'polypeptide(L)'
;MSDEKHLYLVLHPNHSLIASQYDPEHFLRHYVQGSTRYFEGRLMFVEIDPAFRNPYFDIDQAYAELIPHEDGRPKATKFIKSYRALEHIDFSALGKLYLCNSVGDYVALESAPYDGSRDPEEFRIVLEVNPVKFIVLTKYNLQEFGRFITDPHNTKGAPKMFFSELEFSTEEFLKEFEENPLIRCYVPGIHPARLSKAISEIRSTPGKFVKGLSLDCPIDKISYKLLRDGFMFAEQGNYKFYPLLGLEEVERKYYKYWKSM
;
A
#
# COMPACT_ATOMS: atom_id res chain seq x y z
N MET A 1 19.81 -27.29 2.85
CA MET A 1 18.64 -26.37 2.92
C MET A 1 19.16 -25.05 2.40
N SER A 2 18.52 -24.50 1.37
CA SER A 2 19.01 -23.34 0.61
C SER A 2 19.41 -22.20 1.58
N ASP A 3 20.64 -21.67 1.45
CA ASP A 3 21.08 -20.41 2.06
C ASP A 3 20.35 -19.20 1.42
N GLU A 4 19.08 -19.39 1.06
CA GLU A 4 18.29 -18.42 0.32
C GLU A 4 18.03 -17.22 1.22
N LYS A 5 18.48 -16.07 0.72
CA LYS A 5 18.32 -14.78 1.37
C LYS A 5 17.24 -14.04 0.62
N HIS A 6 16.24 -13.61 1.35
CA HIS A 6 15.17 -12.78 0.84
C HIS A 6 15.28 -11.38 1.41
N LEU A 7 14.84 -10.39 0.64
CA LEU A 7 14.64 -9.02 1.09
C LEU A 7 13.17 -8.66 0.95
N TYR A 8 12.64 -8.07 2.01
CA TYR A 8 11.26 -7.59 2.06
C TYR A 8 11.24 -6.14 2.49
N LEU A 9 10.60 -5.30 1.68
CA LEU A 9 10.21 -3.97 2.10
C LEU A 9 8.78 -4.04 2.65
N VAL A 10 8.67 -3.99 3.97
CA VAL A 10 7.37 -3.86 4.65
C VAL A 10 6.85 -2.46 4.38
N LEU A 11 5.64 -2.35 3.84
CA LEU A 11 4.95 -1.10 3.50
C LEU A 11 3.92 -0.71 4.55
N HIS A 12 3.44 -1.68 5.34
CA HIS A 12 2.60 -1.47 6.51
C HIS A 12 2.86 -2.63 7.48
N PRO A 13 3.04 -2.41 8.79
CA PRO A 13 2.85 -1.14 9.50
C PRO A 13 4.10 -0.25 9.63
N ASN A 14 5.31 -0.81 9.55
CA ASN A 14 6.53 -0.18 10.06
C ASN A 14 7.57 0.24 9.00
N HIS A 15 7.22 0.20 7.72
CA HIS A 15 7.96 0.82 6.60
C HIS A 15 9.45 0.40 6.52
N SER A 16 9.75 -0.88 6.81
CA SER A 16 11.11 -1.37 7.05
C SER A 16 11.62 -2.30 5.95
N LEU A 17 12.90 -2.16 5.59
CA LEU A 17 13.65 -3.14 4.79
C LEU A 17 14.24 -4.21 5.70
N ILE A 18 13.97 -5.48 5.38
CA ILE A 18 14.26 -6.62 6.25
C ILE A 18 14.84 -7.76 5.42
N ALA A 19 15.91 -8.36 5.90
CA ALA A 19 16.44 -9.62 5.38
C ALA A 19 15.81 -10.82 6.12
N SER A 20 15.58 -11.92 5.41
CA SER A 20 14.98 -13.14 5.95
C SER A 20 15.51 -14.39 5.25
N GLN A 21 15.54 -15.51 5.98
CA GLN A 21 15.72 -16.85 5.38
C GLN A 21 14.38 -17.53 5.07
N TYR A 22 13.26 -16.86 5.36
CA TYR A 22 11.94 -17.36 5.02
C TYR A 22 11.50 -16.83 3.66
N ASP A 23 10.86 -17.72 2.90
CA ASP A 23 10.06 -17.34 1.74
C ASP A 23 8.89 -16.41 2.15
N PRO A 24 8.17 -15.80 1.19
CA PRO A 24 7.15 -14.81 1.51
C PRO A 24 6.03 -15.33 2.42
N GLU A 25 5.63 -16.60 2.28
CA GLU A 25 4.55 -17.19 3.08
C GLU A 25 5.01 -17.43 4.52
N HIS A 26 6.22 -17.96 4.71
CA HIS A 26 6.78 -18.17 6.04
C HIS A 26 7.13 -16.85 6.74
N PHE A 27 7.63 -15.85 5.99
CA PHE A 27 7.90 -14.51 6.48
C PHE A 27 6.63 -13.85 7.01
N LEU A 28 5.56 -13.90 6.24
CA LEU A 28 4.25 -13.40 6.63
C LEU A 28 3.73 -14.06 7.91
N ARG A 29 3.74 -15.40 7.97
CA ARG A 29 3.26 -16.14 9.15
C ARG A 29 4.04 -15.77 10.41
N HIS A 30 5.35 -15.54 10.30
CA HIS A 30 6.16 -15.06 11.42
C HIS A 30 5.64 -13.73 12.00
N TYR A 31 5.22 -12.79 11.14
CA TYR A 31 4.68 -11.50 11.58
C TYR A 31 3.31 -11.60 12.23
N VAL A 32 2.38 -12.34 11.61
CA VAL A 32 0.96 -12.36 11.99
C VAL A 32 0.67 -13.35 13.12
N GLN A 33 1.33 -14.51 13.13
CA GLN A 33 1.05 -15.58 14.10
C GLN A 33 2.16 -15.72 15.16
N GLY A 34 3.39 -15.30 14.84
CA GLY A 34 4.58 -15.57 15.65
C GLY A 34 5.07 -14.42 16.54
N SER A 35 4.54 -13.19 16.37
CA SER A 35 5.04 -12.02 17.10
C SER A 35 4.02 -11.52 18.14
N THR A 36 4.46 -11.32 19.38
CA THR A 36 3.66 -10.66 20.44
C THR A 36 3.47 -9.16 20.21
N ARG A 37 3.94 -8.63 19.06
CA ARG A 37 4.19 -7.20 18.82
C ARG A 37 3.20 -6.53 17.87
N TYR A 38 2.42 -7.28 17.10
CA TYR A 38 1.47 -6.70 16.15
C TYR A 38 0.15 -7.49 16.11
N PHE A 39 -0.79 -7.08 16.96
CA PHE A 39 -2.08 -7.74 17.18
C PHE A 39 -3.18 -7.30 16.19
N GLU A 40 -3.01 -6.17 15.48
CA GLU A 40 -4.00 -5.63 14.51
C GLU A 40 -3.88 -6.28 13.11
N GLY A 41 -2.85 -7.10 12.88
CA GLY A 41 -2.90 -8.30 12.03
C GLY A 41 -2.69 -8.14 10.52
N ARG A 42 -2.81 -6.96 9.90
CA ARG A 42 -2.58 -6.85 8.44
C ARG A 42 -1.15 -6.42 8.11
N LEU A 43 -0.51 -7.17 7.22
CA LEU A 43 0.84 -6.89 6.74
C LEU A 43 0.76 -6.56 5.26
N MET A 44 1.49 -5.55 4.82
CA MET A 44 1.74 -5.31 3.40
C MET A 44 3.23 -5.25 3.19
N PHE A 45 3.75 -6.03 2.25
CA PHE A 45 5.17 -6.01 1.92
C PHE A 45 5.38 -6.34 0.45
N VAL A 46 6.49 -5.87 -0.11
CA VAL A 46 6.92 -6.19 -1.46
C VAL A 46 8.26 -6.90 -1.38
N GLU A 47 8.44 -7.93 -2.20
CA GLU A 47 9.75 -8.54 -2.41
C GLU A 47 10.73 -7.53 -3.01
N ILE A 48 11.98 -7.61 -2.60
CA ILE A 48 13.09 -6.89 -3.21
C ILE A 48 14.06 -7.92 -3.75
N ASP A 49 14.59 -7.69 -4.96
CA ASP A 49 15.68 -8.49 -5.54
C ASP A 49 16.78 -8.71 -4.48
N PRO A 50 17.12 -9.97 -4.12
CA PRO A 50 18.17 -10.25 -3.14
C PRO A 50 19.55 -9.68 -3.49
N ALA A 51 19.81 -9.42 -4.78
CA ALA A 51 21.03 -8.79 -5.28
C ALA A 51 21.01 -7.26 -5.19
N PHE A 52 19.88 -6.63 -4.87
CA PHE A 52 19.75 -5.19 -4.74
C PHE A 52 20.75 -4.62 -3.72
N ARG A 53 21.42 -3.52 -4.07
CA ARG A 53 22.33 -2.78 -3.19
C ARG A 53 22.11 -1.29 -3.37
N ASN A 54 22.15 -0.56 -2.25
CA ASN A 54 22.13 0.90 -2.24
C ASN A 54 22.98 1.38 -1.06
N PRO A 55 23.78 2.45 -1.19
CA PRO A 55 24.63 2.96 -0.10
C PRO A 55 23.89 3.31 1.19
N TYR A 56 22.57 3.51 1.13
CA TYR A 56 21.75 3.78 2.30
C TYR A 56 21.51 2.54 3.18
N PHE A 57 21.69 1.33 2.64
CA PHE A 57 21.39 0.06 3.29
C PHE A 57 22.64 -0.81 3.47
N ASP A 58 22.89 -1.26 4.70
CA ASP A 58 23.94 -2.24 4.97
C ASP A 58 23.41 -3.68 4.81
N ILE A 59 23.10 -4.04 3.56
CA ILE A 59 22.49 -5.33 3.22
C ILE A 59 23.48 -6.47 3.44
N ASP A 60 24.75 -6.28 3.08
CA ASP A 60 25.76 -7.33 3.20
C ASP A 60 26.06 -7.66 4.67
N GLN A 61 26.10 -6.66 5.56
CA GLN A 61 26.19 -6.92 7.00
C GLN A 61 24.95 -7.69 7.49
N ALA A 62 23.74 -7.26 7.11
CA ALA A 62 22.52 -7.94 7.53
C ALA A 62 22.48 -9.40 7.05
N TYR A 63 22.98 -9.67 5.85
CA TYR A 63 23.12 -11.01 5.29
C TYR A 63 24.18 -11.86 6.00
N ALA A 64 25.27 -11.27 6.49
CA ALA A 64 26.27 -11.97 7.30
C ALA A 64 25.72 -12.37 8.68
N GLU A 65 24.80 -11.58 9.21
CA GLU A 65 24.13 -11.82 10.51
C GLU A 65 22.85 -12.67 10.38
N LEU A 66 22.51 -13.11 9.18
CA LEU A 66 21.35 -13.94 8.89
C LEU A 66 21.64 -15.43 9.15
N ILE A 67 22.00 -15.71 10.40
CA ILE A 67 22.44 -17.03 10.86
C ILE A 67 21.25 -17.78 11.47
N PRO A 68 20.99 -19.05 11.08
CA PRO A 68 19.99 -19.90 11.72
C PRO A 68 20.17 -19.99 13.24
N HIS A 69 19.09 -20.24 13.95
CA HIS A 69 19.12 -20.50 15.39
C HIS A 69 19.92 -21.79 15.70
N GLU A 70 20.39 -21.93 16.95
CA GLU A 70 21.15 -23.13 17.40
C GLU A 70 20.38 -24.44 17.18
N ASP A 71 19.06 -24.39 17.19
CA ASP A 71 18.15 -25.50 16.92
C ASP A 71 17.91 -25.78 15.42
N GLY A 72 18.61 -25.05 14.54
CA GLY A 72 18.52 -25.18 13.09
C GLY A 72 17.35 -24.43 12.45
N ARG A 73 16.49 -23.75 13.22
CA ARG A 73 15.40 -22.97 12.64
C ARG A 73 15.95 -21.75 11.87
N PRO A 74 15.41 -21.44 10.67
CA PRO A 74 15.86 -20.28 9.90
C PRO A 74 15.64 -18.96 10.67
N LYS A 75 16.51 -17.98 10.44
CA LYS A 75 16.38 -16.63 10.96
C LYS A 75 15.25 -15.91 10.24
N ALA A 76 14.16 -15.70 10.97
CA ALA A 76 12.93 -15.14 10.42
C ALA A 76 13.08 -13.68 9.95
N THR A 77 13.79 -12.85 10.73
CA THR A 77 13.95 -11.42 10.43
C THR A 77 15.30 -10.89 10.88
N LYS A 78 15.89 -10.06 10.03
CA LYS A 78 16.99 -9.16 10.36
C LYS A 78 16.68 -7.79 9.76
N PHE A 79 16.35 -6.82 10.61
CA PHE A 79 16.06 -5.45 10.18
C PHE A 79 17.32 -4.77 9.66
N ILE A 80 17.23 -4.19 8.46
CA ILE A 80 18.30 -3.39 7.84
C ILE A 80 18.07 -1.91 8.11
N LYS A 81 16.86 -1.43 7.81
CA LYS A 81 16.48 -0.01 8.00
C LYS A 81 14.98 0.14 8.15
N SER A 82 14.55 1.06 9.01
CA SER A 82 13.13 1.36 9.26
C SER A 82 12.73 2.80 8.95
N TYR A 83 13.68 3.66 8.57
CA TYR A 83 13.45 5.06 8.24
C TYR A 83 13.78 5.31 6.78
N ARG A 84 12.91 6.02 6.06
CA ARG A 84 13.03 6.38 4.63
C ARG A 84 13.37 5.20 3.71
N ALA A 85 13.03 3.97 4.11
CA ALA A 85 13.43 2.78 3.36
C ALA A 85 12.91 2.83 1.92
N LEU A 86 11.62 3.14 1.72
CA LEU A 86 11.05 3.22 0.38
C LEU A 86 11.79 4.21 -0.54
N GLU A 87 12.22 5.38 -0.03
CA GLU A 87 12.88 6.43 -0.81
C GLU A 87 14.18 5.96 -1.47
N HIS A 88 14.85 4.96 -0.89
CA HIS A 88 16.13 4.43 -1.35
C HIS A 88 16.01 3.12 -2.14
N ILE A 89 14.79 2.69 -2.50
CA ILE A 89 14.54 1.46 -3.27
C ILE A 89 14.29 1.80 -4.74
N ASP A 90 15.05 1.16 -5.64
CA ASP A 90 14.81 1.27 -7.08
C ASP A 90 13.63 0.40 -7.50
N PHE A 91 12.72 0.96 -8.31
CA PHE A 91 11.50 0.24 -8.71
C PHE A 91 11.76 -1.01 -9.57
N SER A 92 12.91 -1.09 -10.23
CA SER A 92 13.36 -2.29 -10.93
C SER A 92 13.59 -3.47 -9.99
N ALA A 93 13.97 -3.23 -8.74
CA ALA A 93 14.23 -4.28 -7.75
C ALA A 93 12.96 -4.81 -7.09
N LEU A 94 11.80 -4.16 -7.27
CA LEU A 94 10.55 -4.59 -6.67
C LEU A 94 10.04 -5.89 -7.33
N GLY A 95 9.78 -6.92 -6.53
CA GLY A 95 9.14 -8.18 -6.94
C GLY A 95 7.63 -8.16 -6.74
N LYS A 96 7.04 -9.25 -6.23
CA LYS A 96 5.60 -9.35 -5.97
C LYS A 96 5.21 -8.54 -4.73
N LEU A 97 4.02 -7.95 -4.77
CA LEU A 97 3.40 -7.25 -3.65
C LEU A 97 2.45 -8.21 -2.92
N TYR A 98 2.54 -8.29 -1.60
CA TYR A 98 1.75 -9.18 -0.76
C TYR A 98 0.83 -8.36 0.15
N LEU A 99 -0.46 -8.70 0.12
CA LEU A 99 -1.49 -8.13 0.99
C LEU A 99 -2.00 -9.22 1.93
N CYS A 100 -1.84 -9.02 3.23
CA CYS A 100 -2.04 -10.07 4.22
C CYS A 100 -3.15 -9.68 5.19
N ASN A 101 -3.98 -10.65 5.57
CA ASN A 101 -5.02 -10.47 6.59
C ASN A 101 -4.48 -10.81 8.00
N SER A 102 -5.32 -10.59 9.02
CA SER A 102 -5.00 -10.82 10.44
C SER A 102 -4.85 -12.26 10.88
N VAL A 103 -5.12 -13.23 10.01
CA VAL A 103 -4.99 -14.66 10.32
C VAL A 103 -3.86 -15.34 9.54
N GLY A 104 -3.18 -14.60 8.67
CA GLY A 104 -1.99 -15.07 7.95
C GLY A 104 -2.26 -15.60 6.54
N ASP A 105 -3.44 -15.35 5.97
CA ASP A 105 -3.68 -15.57 4.54
C ASP A 105 -3.36 -14.30 3.75
N TYR A 106 -3.14 -14.45 2.44
CA TYR A 106 -2.69 -13.36 1.59
C TYR A 106 -3.22 -13.43 0.17
N VAL A 107 -3.06 -12.31 -0.54
CA VAL A 107 -3.07 -12.19 -2.00
C VAL A 107 -1.71 -11.67 -2.44
N ALA A 108 -1.14 -12.29 -3.48
CA ALA A 108 0.08 -11.81 -4.12
C ALA A 108 -0.27 -11.15 -5.47
N LEU A 109 0.23 -9.95 -5.69
CA LEU A 109 0.02 -9.15 -6.88
C LEU A 109 1.33 -9.02 -7.66
N GLU A 110 1.25 -9.21 -8.97
CA GLU A 110 2.35 -8.97 -9.90
C GLU A 110 2.22 -7.56 -10.48
N SER A 111 3.35 -6.93 -10.81
CA SER A 111 3.30 -5.61 -11.43
C SER A 111 2.84 -5.69 -12.87
N ALA A 112 2.06 -4.70 -13.30
CA ALA A 112 1.62 -4.56 -14.69
C ALA A 112 1.64 -3.09 -15.13
N PRO A 113 1.62 -2.79 -16.43
CA PRO A 113 1.40 -1.44 -16.91
C PRO A 113 0.08 -0.86 -16.38
N TYR A 114 0.10 0.42 -15.99
CA TYR A 114 -1.11 1.17 -15.63
C TYR A 114 -1.72 1.82 -16.87
N ASP A 115 -3.04 1.69 -17.03
CA ASP A 115 -3.81 2.34 -18.10
C ASP A 115 -4.73 3.42 -17.51
N GLY A 116 -4.18 4.62 -17.33
CA GLY A 116 -4.92 5.77 -16.79
C GLY A 116 -5.96 6.37 -17.75
N SER A 117 -6.07 5.87 -18.98
CA SER A 117 -7.05 6.37 -19.96
C SER A 117 -8.48 5.88 -19.70
N ARG A 118 -8.64 4.87 -18.83
CA ARG A 118 -9.91 4.21 -18.52
C ARG A 118 -10.65 4.78 -17.34
N ASP A 119 -10.23 5.92 -16.80
CA ASP A 119 -10.77 6.43 -15.54
C ASP A 119 -11.72 7.62 -15.76
N PRO A 120 -13.05 7.38 -15.87
CA PRO A 120 -14.02 8.43 -16.15
C PRO A 120 -14.38 9.27 -14.92
N GLU A 121 -13.96 8.88 -13.71
CA GLU A 121 -14.40 9.52 -12.48
C GLU A 121 -13.90 10.98 -12.38
N GLU A 122 -14.73 11.86 -11.84
CA GLU A 122 -14.29 13.24 -11.58
C GLU A 122 -13.31 13.28 -10.40
N PHE A 123 -13.55 12.45 -9.37
CA PHE A 123 -12.75 12.41 -8.16
C PHE A 123 -12.36 11.00 -7.76
N ARG A 124 -11.17 10.89 -7.17
CA ARG A 124 -10.62 9.68 -6.57
C ARG A 124 -10.40 9.93 -5.08
N ILE A 125 -10.58 8.89 -4.28
CA ILE A 125 -10.21 8.92 -2.87
C ILE A 125 -8.95 8.09 -2.71
N VAL A 126 -7.81 8.79 -2.64
CA VAL A 126 -6.49 8.17 -2.54
C VAL A 126 -6.13 7.87 -1.09
N LEU A 127 -5.61 6.67 -0.89
CA LEU A 127 -5.11 6.12 0.36
C LEU A 127 -3.58 6.19 0.33
N GLU A 128 -2.99 7.23 0.93
CA GLU A 128 -1.54 7.34 1.06
C GLU A 128 -1.06 6.42 2.19
N VAL A 129 -0.16 5.46 1.90
CA VAL A 129 0.21 4.38 2.83
C VAL A 129 1.63 4.53 3.37
N ASN A 130 2.62 4.80 2.53
CA ASN A 130 4.04 4.89 2.91
C ASN A 130 4.79 5.88 2.00
N PRO A 131 5.66 6.76 2.54
CA PRO A 131 5.98 6.97 3.96
C PRO A 131 4.98 7.86 4.70
N VAL A 132 4.19 8.64 3.96
CA VAL A 132 3.21 9.58 4.48
C VAL A 132 1.83 8.94 4.46
N LYS A 133 1.03 9.15 5.52
CA LYS A 133 -0.29 8.53 5.71
C LYS A 133 -1.40 9.57 5.79
N PHE A 134 -2.23 9.62 4.76
CA PHE A 134 -3.41 10.48 4.67
C PHE A 134 -4.48 9.79 3.82
N ILE A 135 -5.71 10.27 3.93
CA ILE A 135 -6.73 10.02 2.91
C ILE A 135 -7.02 11.35 2.23
N VAL A 136 -6.96 11.38 0.90
CA VAL A 136 -7.15 12.60 0.13
C VAL A 136 -8.18 12.40 -0.97
N LEU A 137 -8.99 13.44 -1.20
CA LEU A 137 -9.85 13.55 -2.37
C LEU A 137 -9.08 14.30 -3.46
N THR A 138 -9.04 13.77 -4.67
CA THR A 138 -8.33 14.41 -5.79
C THR A 138 -9.04 14.26 -7.12
N LYS A 139 -8.82 15.21 -8.03
CA LYS A 139 -9.20 15.11 -9.44
C LYS A 139 -8.20 14.31 -10.29
N TYR A 140 -6.99 14.10 -9.79
CA TYR A 140 -5.95 13.38 -10.50
C TYR A 140 -6.25 11.88 -10.54
N ASN A 141 -5.96 11.23 -11.66
CA ASN A 141 -5.82 9.76 -11.66
C ASN A 141 -4.55 9.35 -10.88
N LEU A 142 -4.32 8.04 -10.66
CA LEU A 142 -3.20 7.57 -9.84
C LEU A 142 -1.83 8.02 -10.36
N GLN A 143 -1.63 8.03 -11.69
CA GLN A 143 -0.36 8.44 -12.29
C GLN A 143 -0.11 9.95 -12.12
N GLU A 144 -1.13 10.77 -12.38
CA GLU A 144 -1.08 12.21 -12.19
C GLU A 144 -0.88 12.56 -10.72
N PHE A 145 -1.57 11.86 -9.81
CA PHE A 145 -1.41 12.03 -8.37
C PHE A 145 0.01 11.66 -7.95
N GLY A 146 0.55 10.55 -8.45
CA GLY A 146 1.93 10.13 -8.23
C GLY A 146 2.94 11.21 -8.60
N ARG A 147 2.79 11.82 -9.78
CA ARG A 147 3.63 12.97 -10.20
C ARG A 147 3.46 14.18 -9.28
N PHE A 148 2.22 14.52 -8.93
CA PHE A 148 1.92 15.64 -8.06
C PHE A 148 2.51 15.46 -6.64
N ILE A 149 2.31 14.31 -6.02
CA ILE A 149 2.69 14.07 -4.62
C ILE A 149 4.19 13.83 -4.45
N THR A 150 4.88 13.39 -5.51
CA THR A 150 6.34 13.18 -5.49
C THR A 150 7.15 14.36 -6.03
N ASP A 151 6.48 15.45 -6.43
CA ASP A 151 7.16 16.68 -6.84
C ASP A 151 8.01 17.23 -5.68
N PRO A 152 9.33 17.46 -5.86
CA PRO A 152 10.21 18.01 -4.82
C PRO A 152 9.76 19.38 -4.27
N HIS A 153 8.97 20.14 -5.02
CA HIS A 153 8.38 21.41 -4.60
C HIS A 153 7.06 21.23 -3.85
N ASN A 154 6.47 20.03 -3.87
CA ASN A 154 5.30 19.71 -3.08
C ASN A 154 5.69 19.37 -1.63
N THR A 155 5.40 20.29 -0.72
CA THR A 155 5.76 20.16 0.70
C THR A 155 4.95 19.11 1.47
N LYS A 156 3.95 18.47 0.85
CA LYS A 156 3.04 17.53 1.53
C LYS A 156 3.40 16.06 1.33
N GLY A 157 4.15 15.76 0.27
CA GLY A 157 4.50 14.39 -0.07
C GLY A 157 5.93 14.02 0.31
N ALA A 158 6.45 13.01 -0.39
CA ALA A 158 7.81 12.51 -0.24
C ALA A 158 8.36 12.13 -1.62
N PRO A 159 9.69 12.01 -1.79
CA PRO A 159 10.30 11.68 -3.08
C PRO A 159 9.78 10.37 -3.71
N LYS A 160 9.39 9.40 -2.86
CA LYS A 160 8.71 8.17 -3.27
C LYS A 160 7.50 7.93 -2.39
N MET A 161 6.39 7.53 -3.02
CA MET A 161 5.12 7.29 -2.35
C MET A 161 4.56 5.94 -2.77
N PHE A 162 3.91 5.26 -1.83
CA PHE A 162 3.13 4.06 -2.04
C PHE A 162 1.69 4.31 -1.59
N PHE A 163 0.75 4.13 -2.49
CA PHE A 163 -0.66 4.48 -2.28
C PHE A 163 -1.61 3.60 -3.09
N SER A 164 -2.89 3.67 -2.77
CA SER A 164 -4.00 3.01 -3.47
C SER A 164 -5.19 3.95 -3.54
N GLU A 165 -6.34 3.48 -4.02
CA GLU A 165 -7.58 4.24 -4.07
C GLU A 165 -8.78 3.39 -3.66
N LEU A 166 -9.78 4.06 -3.06
CA LEU A 166 -11.06 3.44 -2.75
C LEU A 166 -11.95 3.39 -3.99
N GLU A 167 -12.76 2.33 -4.08
CA GLU A 167 -13.91 2.27 -4.96
C GLU A 167 -14.90 3.37 -4.57
N PHE A 168 -15.09 4.33 -5.48
CA PHE A 168 -15.86 5.53 -5.24
C PHE A 168 -16.37 6.10 -6.56
N SER A 169 -17.70 6.25 -6.66
CA SER A 169 -18.32 7.06 -7.71
C SER A 169 -18.81 8.39 -7.14
N THR A 170 -18.38 9.48 -7.76
CA THR A 170 -18.78 10.82 -7.32
C THR A 170 -20.28 11.06 -7.52
N GLU A 171 -20.81 10.60 -8.66
CA GLU A 171 -22.21 10.81 -9.04
C GLU A 171 -23.15 10.02 -8.12
N GLU A 172 -22.88 8.72 -7.94
CA GLU A 172 -23.68 7.85 -7.07
C GLU A 172 -23.70 8.37 -5.64
N PHE A 173 -22.53 8.73 -5.08
CA PHE A 173 -22.43 9.27 -3.74
C PHE A 173 -23.27 10.55 -3.56
N LEU A 174 -23.19 11.50 -4.50
CA LEU A 174 -23.93 12.76 -4.38
C LEU A 174 -25.44 12.54 -4.46
N LYS A 175 -25.88 11.65 -5.35
CA LYS A 175 -27.29 11.27 -5.49
C LYS A 175 -27.82 10.63 -4.21
N GLU A 176 -27.11 9.62 -3.69
CA GLU A 176 -27.50 8.95 -2.44
C GLU A 176 -27.50 9.90 -1.24
N PHE A 177 -26.54 10.81 -1.17
CA PHE A 177 -26.44 11.78 -0.07
C PHE A 177 -27.56 12.82 -0.10
N GLU A 178 -28.01 13.24 -1.29
CA GLU A 178 -29.16 14.14 -1.47
C GLU A 178 -30.47 13.47 -1.01
N GLU A 179 -30.65 12.19 -1.34
CA GLU A 179 -31.81 11.40 -0.90
C GLU A 179 -31.78 11.08 0.60
N ASN A 180 -30.59 10.79 1.16
CA ASN A 180 -30.39 10.47 2.56
C ASN A 180 -29.04 10.99 3.12
N PRO A 181 -29.03 12.07 3.92
CA PRO A 181 -27.79 12.63 4.43
C PRO A 181 -27.10 11.79 5.53
N LEU A 182 -27.73 10.69 5.96
CA LEU A 182 -27.24 9.77 7.00
C LEU A 182 -26.64 8.47 6.43
N ILE A 183 -26.38 8.40 5.12
CA ILE A 183 -25.67 7.26 4.52
C ILE A 183 -24.31 7.02 5.19
N ARG A 184 -23.83 5.78 5.12
CA ARG A 184 -22.45 5.47 5.54
C ARG A 184 -21.49 6.09 4.52
N CYS A 185 -20.47 6.81 5.00
CA CYS A 185 -19.44 7.34 4.09
C CYS A 185 -18.55 6.20 3.57
N TYR A 186 -18.15 6.33 2.30
CA TYR A 186 -17.12 5.50 1.67
C TYR A 186 -15.78 5.56 2.41
N VAL A 187 -15.47 6.72 3.03
CA VAL A 187 -14.23 6.90 3.77
C VAL A 187 -14.40 6.49 5.23
N PRO A 188 -13.63 5.52 5.75
CA PRO A 188 -13.72 5.09 7.14
C PRO A 188 -13.55 6.26 8.13
N GLY A 189 -14.47 6.36 9.09
CA GLY A 189 -14.39 7.36 10.17
C GLY A 189 -14.74 8.79 9.75
N ILE A 190 -15.21 9.01 8.52
CA ILE A 190 -15.63 10.34 8.04
C ILE A 190 -17.15 10.39 7.89
N HIS A 191 -17.75 11.52 8.27
CA HIS A 191 -19.17 11.79 8.03
C HIS A 191 -19.40 12.15 6.54
N PRO A 192 -20.42 11.63 5.84
CA PRO A 192 -20.64 11.87 4.41
C PRO A 192 -20.74 13.37 4.05
N ALA A 193 -21.36 14.19 4.90
CA ALA A 193 -21.38 15.65 4.72
C ALA A 193 -19.99 16.30 4.56
N ARG A 194 -18.95 15.75 5.20
CA ARG A 194 -17.56 16.24 5.02
C ARG A 194 -17.02 15.92 3.63
N LEU A 195 -17.35 14.74 3.10
CA LEU A 195 -16.98 14.34 1.74
C LEU A 195 -17.70 15.21 0.71
N SER A 196 -19.02 15.42 0.85
CA SER A 196 -19.80 16.32 -0.02
C SER A 196 -19.27 17.76 0.00
N LYS A 197 -18.91 18.28 1.18
CA LYS A 197 -18.28 19.60 1.32
C LYS A 197 -16.90 19.65 0.64
N ALA A 198 -16.09 18.60 0.77
CA ALA A 198 -14.78 18.53 0.12
C ALA A 198 -14.90 18.54 -1.41
N ILE A 199 -15.84 17.77 -1.97
CA ILE A 199 -16.17 17.78 -3.40
C ILE A 199 -16.55 19.19 -3.85
N SER A 200 -17.51 19.81 -3.15
CA SER A 200 -17.96 21.19 -3.45
C SER A 200 -16.82 22.20 -3.36
N GLU A 201 -15.94 22.09 -2.37
CA GLU A 201 -14.78 22.96 -2.19
C GLU A 201 -13.79 22.84 -3.35
N ILE A 202 -13.47 21.63 -3.82
CA ILE A 202 -12.57 21.45 -4.96
C ILE A 202 -13.23 21.97 -6.26
N ARG A 203 -14.53 21.75 -6.46
CA ARG A 203 -15.26 22.27 -7.64
C ARG A 203 -15.29 23.80 -7.69
N SER A 204 -15.49 24.45 -6.55
CA SER A 204 -15.67 25.91 -6.46
C SER A 204 -14.39 26.71 -6.32
N THR A 205 -13.25 26.09 -5.99
CA THR A 205 -11.97 26.78 -5.80
C THR A 205 -11.09 26.65 -7.04
N PRO A 206 -10.88 27.73 -7.82
CA PRO A 206 -10.00 27.69 -8.99
C PRO A 206 -8.58 27.22 -8.63
N GLY A 207 -8.03 26.33 -9.45
CA GLY A 207 -6.67 25.80 -9.26
C GLY A 207 -6.54 24.75 -8.14
N LYS A 208 -7.64 24.37 -7.46
CA LYS A 208 -7.61 23.30 -6.46
C LYS A 208 -7.90 21.95 -7.11
N PHE A 209 -7.04 20.98 -6.85
CA PHE A 209 -7.18 19.60 -7.37
C PHE A 209 -7.12 18.54 -6.27
N VAL A 210 -6.78 18.91 -5.03
CA VAL A 210 -6.60 17.98 -3.90
C VAL A 210 -7.16 18.58 -2.61
N LYS A 211 -7.78 17.73 -1.78
CA LYS A 211 -8.22 18.06 -0.42
C LYS A 211 -7.96 16.87 0.51
N GLY A 212 -7.29 17.12 1.64
CA GLY A 212 -7.18 16.12 2.70
C GLY A 212 -8.53 15.84 3.36
N LEU A 213 -8.86 14.56 3.51
CA LEU A 213 -10.07 14.06 4.16
C LEU A 213 -9.77 13.54 5.58
N SER A 214 -8.70 12.73 5.72
CA SER A 214 -8.23 12.17 6.99
C SER A 214 -6.73 12.41 7.17
N LEU A 215 -6.30 12.58 8.42
CA LEU A 215 -4.89 12.71 8.82
C LEU A 215 -4.17 11.36 8.97
N ASP A 216 -4.91 10.26 8.81
CA ASP A 216 -4.35 8.92 8.87
C ASP A 216 -5.08 8.01 7.87
N CYS A 217 -4.34 7.04 7.33
CA CYS A 217 -4.83 6.02 6.41
C CYS A 217 -4.88 4.67 7.14
N PRO A 218 -6.07 4.20 7.56
CA PRO A 218 -6.22 2.91 8.22
C PRO A 218 -6.31 1.78 7.18
N ILE A 219 -5.27 1.64 6.34
CA ILE A 219 -5.24 0.65 5.24
C ILE A 219 -5.46 -0.79 5.74
N ASP A 220 -5.04 -1.08 6.97
CA ASP A 220 -5.27 -2.33 7.69
C ASP A 220 -6.75 -2.60 8.01
N LYS A 221 -7.61 -1.59 7.95
CA LYS A 221 -9.06 -1.71 8.22
C LYS A 221 -9.91 -1.63 6.94
N ILE A 222 -9.28 -1.38 5.80
CA ILE A 222 -9.97 -1.27 4.50
C ILE A 222 -10.01 -2.65 3.86
N SER A 223 -11.22 -3.14 3.57
CA SER A 223 -11.39 -4.42 2.87
C SER A 223 -10.87 -4.32 1.44
N TYR A 224 -10.27 -5.40 0.94
CA TYR A 224 -9.84 -5.51 -0.46
C TYR A 224 -11.01 -5.24 -1.44
N LYS A 225 -12.26 -5.53 -1.05
CA LYS A 225 -13.49 -5.22 -1.82
C LYS A 225 -13.72 -3.74 -2.07
N LEU A 226 -13.14 -2.88 -1.23
CA LEU A 226 -13.35 -1.42 -1.29
C LEU A 226 -12.21 -0.72 -2.02
N LEU A 227 -11.25 -1.45 -2.57
CA LEU A 227 -10.18 -0.91 -3.39
C LEU A 227 -10.57 -1.05 -4.87
N ARG A 228 -10.20 -0.06 -5.68
CA ARG A 228 -10.59 0.04 -7.08
C ARG A 228 -9.58 -0.61 -8.03
N ASP A 229 -8.51 0.12 -8.38
CA ASP A 229 -7.58 -0.31 -9.42
C ASP A 229 -6.42 -1.19 -8.90
N GLY A 230 -5.79 -0.79 -7.80
CA GLY A 230 -4.53 -1.39 -7.37
C GLY A 230 -3.69 -0.50 -6.47
N PHE A 231 -2.41 -0.85 -6.38
CA PHE A 231 -1.42 -0.10 -5.62
C PHE A 231 -0.36 0.48 -6.55
N MET A 232 0.06 1.71 -6.27
CA MET A 232 1.07 2.42 -7.04
C MET A 232 2.24 2.81 -6.15
N PHE A 233 3.42 2.42 -6.59
CA PHE A 233 4.67 3.07 -6.23
C PHE A 233 4.91 4.20 -7.22
N ALA A 234 5.13 5.42 -6.74
CA ALA A 234 5.45 6.57 -7.58
C ALA A 234 6.74 7.23 -7.11
N GLU A 235 7.53 7.68 -8.07
CA GLU A 235 8.63 8.65 -7.94
C GLU A 235 8.50 9.67 -9.08
N GLN A 236 9.27 10.74 -9.06
CA GLN A 236 9.18 11.79 -10.08
C GLN A 236 9.24 11.22 -11.51
N GLY A 237 8.10 11.25 -12.21
CA GLY A 237 7.98 10.81 -13.61
C GLY A 237 8.03 9.30 -13.84
N ASN A 238 8.20 8.48 -12.80
CA ASN A 238 8.32 7.02 -12.89
C ASN A 238 7.40 6.34 -11.86
N TYR A 239 6.91 5.15 -12.17
CA TYR A 239 5.99 4.43 -11.31
C TYR A 239 6.10 2.92 -11.50
N LYS A 240 5.63 2.16 -10.51
CA LYS A 240 5.37 0.74 -10.62
C LYS A 240 3.99 0.43 -10.07
N PHE A 241 3.15 -0.18 -10.89
CA PHE A 241 1.75 -0.42 -10.58
C PHE A 241 1.47 -1.91 -10.37
N TYR A 242 0.64 -2.21 -9.38
CA TYR A 242 0.23 -3.54 -8.98
C TYR A 242 -1.31 -3.61 -9.03
N PRO A 243 -1.90 -4.07 -10.15
CA PRO A 243 -3.35 -4.17 -10.28
C PRO A 243 -3.92 -5.16 -9.26
N LEU A 244 -5.13 -4.90 -8.79
CA LEU A 244 -5.89 -5.90 -8.04
C LEU A 244 -6.27 -7.06 -8.94
N LEU A 245 -6.25 -8.27 -8.37
CA LEU A 245 -6.97 -9.40 -8.94
C LEU A 245 -8.48 -9.20 -8.72
N GLY A 246 -9.29 -9.56 -9.72
CA GLY A 246 -10.74 -9.55 -9.60
C GLY A 246 -11.23 -10.51 -8.51
N LEU A 247 -12.39 -10.22 -7.92
CA LEU A 247 -12.89 -10.98 -6.75
C LEU A 247 -13.06 -12.47 -7.03
N GLU A 248 -13.50 -12.86 -8.22
CA GLU A 248 -13.61 -14.27 -8.63
C GLU A 248 -12.24 -14.96 -8.71
N GLU A 249 -11.22 -14.23 -9.14
CA GLU A 249 -9.86 -14.75 -9.20
C GLU A 249 -9.26 -14.89 -7.80
N VAL A 250 -9.52 -13.93 -6.92
CA VAL A 250 -9.15 -14.00 -5.50
C VAL A 250 -9.86 -15.19 -4.84
N GLU A 251 -11.15 -15.41 -5.08
CA GLU A 251 -11.88 -16.57 -4.57
C GLU A 251 -11.25 -17.89 -5.02
N ARG A 252 -10.93 -17.99 -6.31
CA ARG A 252 -10.37 -19.21 -6.91
C ARG A 252 -8.94 -19.51 -6.46
N LYS A 253 -8.07 -18.49 -6.43
CA LYS A 253 -6.62 -18.65 -6.17
C LYS A 253 -6.24 -18.45 -4.70
N TYR A 254 -6.98 -17.62 -3.97
CA TYR A 254 -6.68 -17.17 -2.61
C TYR A 254 -7.90 -17.34 -1.69
N TYR A 255 -8.59 -18.49 -1.78
CA TYR A 255 -9.86 -18.75 -1.10
C TYR A 255 -9.87 -18.44 0.41
N LYS A 256 -8.78 -18.76 1.13
CA LYS A 256 -8.69 -18.49 2.58
C LYS A 256 -8.68 -17.00 2.89
N TYR A 257 -7.95 -16.21 2.09
CA TYR A 257 -7.98 -14.75 2.16
C TYR A 257 -9.37 -14.21 1.80
N TRP A 258 -9.96 -14.69 0.71
CA TRP A 258 -11.30 -14.27 0.25
C TRP A 258 -12.38 -14.44 1.34
N LYS A 259 -12.31 -15.52 2.11
CA LYS A 259 -13.25 -15.80 3.21
C LYS A 259 -13.19 -14.80 4.37
N SER A 260 -12.11 -14.04 4.50
CA SER A 260 -11.81 -13.20 5.66
C SER A 260 -11.49 -11.74 5.27
N MET A 261 -11.77 -11.37 4.02
CA MET A 261 -11.52 -10.04 3.44
C MET A 261 -12.45 -8.94 3.97
#